data_AF-A0A024GYH7-F1
#
_entry.id   AF-A0A024GYH7-F1
#
_cell.length_a   1.000
_cell.length_b   1.000
_cell.length_c   1.000
_cell.angle_alpha   90.00
_cell.angle_beta   90.00
_cell.angle_gamma   90.00
#
_symmetry.space_group_name_H-M   'P 1'
#
loop_
_entity.id
_entity.type
_entity.pdbx_description
1 polymer ?
#
loop_
_entity_poly.entity_id
_entity_poly.type
_entity_poly.pdbx_seq_one_letter_code
_entity_poly.pdbx_strand_id
1 'polypeptide(L)'
;MVPDCRGQDRKNERLLAEELEAAGARASVTSVHEEFVPLNTDIVAACSQLQLDRLFQENQPDQGLDHMTAQTFTDAVASFRGLETRLAGALPRFGGYVHRLDQAVANAATEPAWLIATDRDSFHRIWFEFHEDLIATLGIQR
;
A
#
# COMPACT_ATOMS: atom_id res chain seq x y z
N MET A 1 25.29 17.85 -12.51
CA MET A 1 24.90 16.73 -13.39
C MET A 1 23.77 16.01 -12.70
N VAL A 2 22.52 16.41 -12.99
CA VAL A 2 21.34 15.76 -12.41
C VAL A 2 21.22 14.40 -13.11
N PRO A 3 21.16 13.27 -12.39
CA PRO A 3 20.93 11.98 -13.02
C PRO A 3 19.64 12.04 -13.86
N ASP A 4 19.69 11.48 -15.06
CA ASP A 4 18.54 11.39 -15.97
C ASP A 4 17.51 10.42 -15.38
N CYS A 5 16.68 10.88 -14.43
CA CYS A 5 15.65 10.05 -13.79
C CYS A 5 14.71 9.42 -14.83
N ARG A 6 14.38 10.14 -15.90
CA ARG A 6 13.49 9.67 -16.99
C ARG A 6 14.03 8.47 -17.78
N GLY A 7 15.34 8.31 -17.86
CA GLY A 7 15.98 7.15 -18.50
C GLY A 7 16.05 5.95 -17.57
N GLN A 8 16.08 6.18 -16.26
CA GLN A 8 16.09 5.14 -15.23
C GLN A 8 14.68 4.55 -15.05
N ASP A 9 13.65 5.39 -15.02
CA ASP A 9 12.24 4.98 -14.87
C ASP A 9 11.81 4.07 -16.04
N ARG A 10 12.09 4.47 -17.28
CA ARG A 10 11.76 3.66 -18.48
C ARG A 10 12.55 2.36 -18.58
N LYS A 11 13.76 2.30 -18.01
CA LYS A 11 14.52 1.04 -17.95
C LYS A 11 13.92 0.11 -16.89
N ASN A 12 13.51 0.66 -15.75
CA ASN A 12 12.87 -0.10 -14.69
C ASN A 12 11.54 -0.68 -15.15
N GLU A 13 10.68 0.13 -15.77
CA GLU A 13 9.40 -0.31 -16.35
C GLU A 13 9.57 -1.43 -17.38
N ARG A 14 10.63 -1.37 -18.21
CA ARG A 14 10.96 -2.44 -19.16
C ARG A 14 11.35 -3.74 -18.47
N LEU A 15 12.17 -3.67 -17.43
CA LEU A 15 12.58 -4.86 -16.66
C LEU A 15 11.37 -5.49 -15.95
N LEU A 16 10.47 -4.68 -15.42
CA LEU A 16 9.22 -5.17 -14.81
C LEU A 16 8.31 -5.85 -15.83
N ALA A 17 8.19 -5.28 -17.03
CA ALA A 17 7.44 -5.90 -18.12
C ALA A 17 8.09 -7.22 -18.58
N GLU A 18 9.42 -7.27 -18.72
CA GLU A 18 10.14 -8.49 -19.07
C GLU A 18 9.99 -9.58 -18.00
N GLU A 19 10.06 -9.23 -16.71
CA GLU A 19 9.81 -10.15 -15.59
C GLU A 19 8.37 -10.69 -15.62
N LEU A 20 7.39 -9.80 -15.83
CA LEU A 20 5.98 -10.16 -15.88
C LEU A 20 5.67 -11.15 -17.01
N GLU A 21 6.22 -10.90 -18.19
CA GLU A 21 6.05 -11.77 -19.36
C GLU A 21 6.81 -13.09 -19.18
N ALA A 22 8.03 -13.06 -18.64
CA ALA A 22 8.82 -14.26 -18.36
C ALA A 22 8.15 -15.18 -17.32
N ALA A 23 7.48 -14.60 -16.32
CA ALA A 23 6.71 -15.32 -15.31
C ALA A 23 5.33 -15.77 -15.81
N GLY A 24 4.86 -15.29 -16.98
CA GLY A 24 3.50 -15.53 -17.45
C GLY A 24 2.43 -15.01 -16.48
N ALA A 25 2.79 -14.04 -15.62
CA ALA A 25 2.01 -13.67 -14.45
C ALA A 25 1.00 -12.56 -14.73
N ARG A 26 0.96 -12.01 -15.96
CA ARG A 26 0.12 -10.86 -16.33
C ARG A 26 -1.34 -11.00 -15.91
N ALA A 27 -1.98 -12.12 -16.22
CA ALA A 27 -3.37 -12.37 -15.83
C ALA A 27 -3.57 -12.38 -14.31
N SER A 28 -2.62 -12.95 -13.56
CA SER A 28 -2.65 -12.98 -12.09
C SER A 28 -2.52 -11.57 -11.51
N VAL A 29 -1.55 -10.80 -12.00
CA VAL A 29 -1.31 -9.42 -11.55
C VAL A 29 -2.50 -8.51 -11.88
N THR A 30 -3.09 -8.65 -13.07
CA THR A 30 -4.30 -7.90 -13.46
C THR A 30 -5.49 -8.24 -12.56
N SER A 31 -5.76 -9.53 -12.31
CA SER A 31 -6.83 -9.94 -11.38
C SER A 31 -6.62 -9.39 -9.98
N VAL A 32 -5.39 -9.42 -9.46
CA VAL A 32 -5.10 -8.84 -8.14
C VAL A 32 -5.28 -7.33 -8.14
N HIS A 33 -4.90 -6.63 -9.20
CA HIS A 33 -5.15 -5.19 -9.33
C HIS A 33 -6.65 -4.88 -9.31
N GLU A 34 -7.47 -5.62 -10.05
CA GLU A 34 -8.93 -5.45 -10.04
C GLU A 34 -9.55 -5.69 -8.65
N GLU A 35 -9.06 -6.70 -7.92
CA GLU A 35 -9.48 -6.99 -6.54
C GLU A 35 -8.96 -5.94 -5.54
N PHE A 36 -7.81 -5.32 -5.81
CA PHE A 36 -7.18 -4.32 -4.95
C PHE A 36 -7.83 -2.93 -5.08
N VAL A 37 -8.32 -2.54 -6.27
CA VAL A 37 -8.94 -1.22 -6.51
C VAL A 37 -10.05 -0.84 -5.51
N PRO A 38 -11.04 -1.69 -5.21
CA PRO A 38 -12.06 -1.35 -4.21
C PRO A 38 -11.46 -1.21 -2.80
N LEU A 39 -10.57 -2.13 -2.39
CA LEU A 39 -9.87 -2.05 -1.09
C LEU A 39 -9.08 -0.74 -0.97
N ASN A 40 -8.39 -0.34 -2.04
CA ASN A 40 -7.64 0.90 -2.09
C ASN A 40 -8.55 2.13 -1.94
N THR A 41 -9.73 2.10 -2.56
CA THR A 41 -10.69 3.20 -2.45
C THR A 41 -11.14 3.39 -0.99
N ASP A 42 -11.46 2.30 -0.31
CA ASP A 42 -11.90 2.32 1.08
C ASP A 42 -10.78 2.79 2.03
N ILE A 43 -9.55 2.29 1.83
CA ILE A 43 -8.40 2.69 2.64
C ILE A 43 -8.02 4.16 2.44
N VAL A 44 -8.04 4.67 1.20
CA VAL A 44 -7.74 6.09 0.92
C VAL A 44 -8.79 6.98 1.57
N ALA A 45 -10.06 6.59 1.54
CA ALA A 45 -11.13 7.30 2.23
C ALA A 45 -10.92 7.28 3.76
N ALA A 46 -10.61 6.13 4.34
CA ALA A 46 -10.33 5.99 5.77
C ALA A 46 -9.11 6.83 6.22
N CYS A 47 -8.02 6.81 5.44
CA CYS A 47 -6.85 7.64 5.69
C CYS A 47 -7.20 9.15 5.64
N SER A 48 -8.00 9.56 4.66
CA SER A 48 -8.43 10.95 4.51
C SER A 48 -9.31 11.41 5.67
N GLN A 49 -10.25 10.59 6.12
CA GLN A 49 -11.07 10.89 7.29
C GLN A 49 -10.22 11.01 8.56
N LEU A 50 -9.31 10.06 8.78
CA LEU A 50 -8.42 10.09 9.95
C LEU A 50 -7.49 11.31 9.94
N GLN A 51 -7.01 11.74 8.77
CA GLN A 51 -6.24 12.98 8.63
C GLN A 51 -7.08 14.20 9.01
N LEU A 52 -8.32 14.31 8.51
CA LEU A 52 -9.22 15.41 8.84
C LEU A 52 -9.57 15.45 10.34
N ASP A 53 -9.93 14.30 10.92
CA ASP A 53 -10.25 14.19 12.35
C ASP A 53 -9.08 14.67 13.22
N ARG A 54 -7.85 14.30 12.86
CA ARG A 54 -6.65 14.74 13.58
C ARG A 54 -6.39 16.24 13.44
N LEU A 55 -6.62 16.83 12.27
CA LEU A 55 -6.52 18.29 12.09
C LEU A 55 -7.54 19.04 12.97
N PHE A 56 -8.74 18.51 13.14
CA PHE A 56 -9.74 19.12 14.03
C PHE A 56 -9.43 18.91 15.53
N GLN A 57 -8.64 17.90 15.86
CA GLN A 57 -8.27 17.55 17.24
C GLN A 57 -6.89 18.08 17.69
N GLU A 58 -6.23 18.95 16.91
CA GLU A 58 -4.86 19.44 17.20
C GLU A 58 -4.65 20.02 18.61
N ASN A 59 -5.71 20.48 19.28
CA ASN A 59 -5.67 21.04 20.64
C ASN A 59 -6.34 20.13 21.70
N GLN A 60 -6.55 18.85 21.39
CA GLN A 60 -7.13 17.87 22.30
C GLN A 60 -6.07 16.85 22.75
N PRO A 61 -6.17 16.32 23.99
CA PRO A 61 -5.31 15.23 24.41
C PRO A 61 -5.53 14.01 23.50
N ASP A 62 -4.43 13.38 23.05
CA ASP A 62 -4.48 12.22 22.14
C ASP A 62 -5.41 11.15 22.72
N GLN A 63 -6.57 10.99 22.09
CA GLN A 63 -7.60 10.03 22.52
C GLN A 63 -7.25 8.60 22.07
N GLY A 64 -6.10 8.41 21.42
CA GLY A 64 -5.75 7.14 20.80
C GLY A 64 -6.55 6.90 19.52
N LEU A 65 -6.47 5.68 19.01
CA LEU A 65 -7.21 5.26 17.82
C LEU A 65 -8.56 4.69 18.22
N ASP A 66 -9.64 5.17 17.60
CA ASP A 66 -10.96 4.57 17.79
C ASP A 66 -10.99 3.10 17.31
N HIS A 67 -11.78 2.28 18.00
CA HIS A 67 -11.86 0.85 17.71
C HIS A 67 -12.37 0.56 16.30
N MET A 68 -13.35 1.32 15.80
CA MET A 68 -13.87 1.11 14.44
C MET A 68 -12.80 1.44 13.40
N THR A 69 -12.06 2.53 13.59
CA THR A 69 -10.95 2.88 12.70
C THR A 69 -9.88 1.79 12.72
N ALA A 70 -9.44 1.33 13.90
CA ALA A 70 -8.47 0.24 14.04
C ALA A 70 -8.93 -1.04 13.33
N GLN A 71 -10.23 -1.38 13.46
CA GLN A 71 -10.82 -2.54 12.82
C GLN A 71 -10.80 -2.42 11.29
N THR A 72 -11.13 -1.26 10.73
CA THR A 72 -11.07 -1.02 9.27
C THR A 72 -9.69 -1.32 8.70
N PHE A 73 -8.62 -0.85 9.34
CA PHE A 73 -7.26 -1.12 8.88
C PHE A 73 -6.89 -2.60 9.04
N THR A 74 -7.29 -3.23 10.15
CA THR A 74 -7.04 -4.66 10.39
C THR A 74 -7.73 -5.54 9.34
N ASP A 75 -8.99 -5.26 9.02
CA ASP A 75 -9.77 -5.99 8.01
C ASP A 75 -9.20 -5.82 6.60
N ALA A 76 -8.66 -4.64 6.30
CA ALA A 76 -7.96 -4.39 5.05
C ALA A 76 -6.68 -5.23 4.94
N VAL A 77 -5.85 -5.33 6.00
CA VAL A 77 -4.67 -6.21 5.97
C VAL A 77 -5.07 -7.67 5.81
N ALA A 78 -6.14 -8.11 6.50
CA ALA A 78 -6.64 -9.47 6.36
C ALA A 78 -7.06 -9.79 4.92
N SER A 79 -7.77 -8.87 4.27
CA SER A 79 -8.19 -8.99 2.87
C SER A 79 -7.00 -8.96 1.91
N PHE A 80 -6.04 -8.09 2.18
CA PHE A 80 -4.82 -7.92 1.40
C PHE A 80 -3.89 -9.14 1.46
N ARG A 81 -3.88 -9.88 2.57
CA ARG A 81 -3.02 -11.07 2.75
C ARG A 81 -3.19 -12.13 1.65
N GLY A 82 -4.43 -12.34 1.20
CA GLY A 82 -4.72 -13.24 0.09
C GLY A 82 -4.13 -12.77 -1.24
N LEU A 83 -4.19 -11.45 -1.48
CA LEU A 83 -3.66 -10.80 -2.67
C LEU A 83 -2.13 -10.88 -2.71
N GLU A 84 -1.47 -10.54 -1.60
CA GLU A 84 0.00 -10.64 -1.50
C GLU A 84 0.46 -12.08 -1.74
N THR A 85 -0.17 -13.07 -1.10
CA THR A 85 0.24 -14.48 -1.25
C THR A 85 0.17 -14.92 -2.71
N ARG A 86 -0.87 -14.52 -3.44
CA ARG A 86 -1.03 -14.80 -4.87
C ARG A 86 0.02 -14.09 -5.72
N LEU A 87 0.30 -12.82 -5.44
CA LEU A 87 1.30 -12.05 -6.16
C LEU A 87 2.71 -12.57 -5.89
N ALA A 88 3.09 -12.77 -4.63
CA ALA A 88 4.40 -13.27 -4.24
C ALA A 88 4.69 -14.67 -4.80
N GLY A 89 3.65 -15.49 -4.98
CA GLY A 89 3.78 -16.78 -5.67
C GLY A 89 4.14 -16.69 -7.15
N ALA A 90 3.80 -15.58 -7.81
CA ALA A 90 4.10 -15.33 -9.22
C ALA A 90 5.33 -14.40 -9.41
N LEU A 91 5.50 -13.45 -8.50
CA LEU A 91 6.49 -12.37 -8.51
C LEU A 91 7.00 -12.17 -7.07
N PRO A 92 8.07 -12.86 -6.65
CA PRO A 92 8.53 -12.89 -5.26
C PRO A 92 8.81 -11.53 -4.62
N ARG A 93 9.07 -10.49 -5.41
CA ARG A 93 9.28 -9.11 -4.91
C ARG A 93 8.06 -8.47 -4.25
N PHE A 94 6.85 -8.99 -4.53
CA PHE A 94 5.63 -8.53 -3.85
C PHE A 94 5.48 -9.10 -2.44
N GLY A 95 6.44 -9.87 -1.92
CA GLY A 95 6.40 -10.39 -0.55
C GLY A 95 6.85 -9.37 0.49
N GLY A 96 6.24 -9.43 1.69
CA GLY A 96 6.64 -8.70 2.89
C GLY A 96 5.78 -7.49 3.24
N TYR A 97 4.83 -7.08 2.39
CA TYR A 97 3.99 -5.89 2.63
C TYR A 97 3.03 -6.11 3.81
N VAL A 98 2.38 -7.26 3.90
CA VAL A 98 1.48 -7.65 5.01
C VAL A 98 2.22 -7.57 6.33
N HIS A 99 3.48 -8.03 6.39
CA HIS A 99 4.25 -7.95 7.63
C HIS A 99 4.49 -6.49 8.07
N ARG A 100 4.83 -5.62 7.12
CA ARG A 100 5.02 -4.18 7.37
C ARG A 100 3.68 -3.51 7.76
N LEU A 101 2.59 -3.85 7.09
CA LEU A 101 1.24 -3.34 7.39
C LEU A 101 0.76 -3.79 8.78
N ASP A 102 0.92 -5.07 9.13
CA ASP A 102 0.60 -5.60 10.46
C ASP A 102 1.36 -4.84 11.56
N GLN A 103 2.65 -4.55 11.34
CA GLN A 103 3.46 -3.75 12.28
C GLN A 103 2.94 -2.31 12.41
N ALA A 104 2.58 -1.67 11.30
CA ALA A 104 2.01 -0.32 11.33
C ALA A 104 0.68 -0.27 12.10
N VAL A 105 -0.20 -1.26 11.90
CA VAL A 105 -1.46 -1.39 12.65
C VAL A 105 -1.19 -1.64 14.14
N ALA A 106 -0.24 -2.51 14.49
CA ALA A 106 0.13 -2.78 15.87
C ALA A 106 0.67 -1.52 16.59
N ASN A 107 1.53 -0.74 15.91
CA ASN A 107 2.05 0.51 16.45
C ASN A 107 0.98 1.61 16.56
N ALA A 108 -0.04 1.57 15.69
CA ALA A 108 -1.16 2.51 15.73
C ALA A 108 -2.03 2.38 16.98
N ALA A 109 -1.96 1.27 17.70
CA ALA A 109 -2.65 1.08 18.98
C ALA A 109 -2.14 2.03 20.07
N THR A 110 -0.88 2.47 20.00
CA THR A 110 -0.27 3.41 20.95
C THR A 110 -0.05 4.79 20.34
N GLU A 111 0.29 4.87 19.06
CA GLU A 111 0.55 6.12 18.35
C GLU A 111 -0.17 6.09 16.99
N PRO A 112 -1.40 6.64 16.87
CA PRO A 112 -2.17 6.44 15.65
C PRO A 112 -1.60 7.14 14.40
N ALA A 113 -0.56 7.96 14.58
CA ALA A 113 0.23 8.49 13.47
C ALA A 113 0.82 7.38 12.59
N TRP A 114 1.03 6.16 13.10
CA TRP A 114 1.48 5.00 12.31
C TRP A 114 0.54 4.61 11.17
N LEU A 115 -0.71 5.11 11.13
CA LEU A 115 -1.62 4.88 10.01
C LEU A 115 -1.40 5.84 8.83
N ILE A 116 -1.07 7.11 9.11
CA ILE A 116 -1.13 8.20 8.10
C ILE A 116 0.16 9.01 7.97
N ALA A 117 1.17 8.75 8.79
CA ALA A 117 2.43 9.49 8.76
C ALA A 117 3.16 9.31 7.42
N THR A 118 3.89 10.33 6.97
CA THR A 118 4.64 10.28 5.70
C THR A 118 6.14 10.12 5.89
N ASP A 119 6.62 10.28 7.14
CA ASP A 119 8.03 10.29 7.55
C ASP A 119 8.60 8.91 7.92
N ARG A 120 7.73 7.90 8.05
CA ARG A 120 8.07 6.53 8.47
C ARG A 120 7.30 5.50 7.65
N ASP A 121 7.58 4.22 7.88
CA ASP A 121 6.84 3.08 7.34
C ASP A 121 5.46 2.95 7.98
N SER A 122 4.62 3.95 7.74
CA SER A 122 3.22 3.98 8.11
C SER A 122 2.39 3.09 7.19
N PHE A 123 1.19 2.76 7.63
CA PHE A 123 0.22 2.01 6.84
C PHE A 123 0.00 2.67 5.47
N HIS A 124 -0.33 3.97 5.43
CA HIS A 124 -0.56 4.71 4.19
C HIS A 124 0.64 4.66 3.25
N ARG A 125 1.87 4.80 3.77
CA ARG A 125 3.09 4.78 2.94
C ARG A 125 3.31 3.41 2.30
N ILE A 126 3.20 2.34 3.08
CA ILE A 126 3.39 0.97 2.61
C ILE A 126 2.28 0.60 1.60
N TRP A 127 1.04 1.01 1.87
CA TRP A 127 -0.09 0.79 0.98
C TRP A 127 0.08 1.49 -0.38
N PHE A 128 0.54 2.75 -0.35
CA PHE A 128 0.85 3.51 -1.55
C PHE A 128 2.01 2.90 -2.33
N GLU A 129 3.08 2.48 -1.65
CA GLU A 129 4.23 1.79 -2.25
C GLU A 129 3.79 0.54 -3.03
N PHE A 130 2.95 -0.31 -2.41
CA PHE A 130 2.40 -1.49 -3.08
C PHE A 130 1.56 -1.13 -4.33
N HIS A 131 0.69 -0.12 -4.21
CA HIS A 131 -0.14 0.32 -5.33
C HIS A 131 0.72 0.79 -6.52
N GLU A 132 1.79 1.52 -6.24
CA GLU A 132 2.75 1.96 -7.26
C GLU A 132 3.46 0.81 -7.94
N ASP A 133 3.93 -0.16 -7.16
CA ASP A 133 4.58 -1.34 -7.70
C ASP A 133 3.62 -2.12 -8.61
N LEU A 134 2.34 -2.20 -8.24
CA LEU A 134 1.32 -2.88 -9.03
C LEU A 134 1.06 -2.18 -10.39
N ILE A 135 0.86 -0.86 -10.37
CA ILE A 135 0.67 -0.04 -11.57
C ILE A 135 1.90 -0.12 -12.49
N ALA A 136 3.10 0.03 -11.92
CA ALA A 136 4.36 -0.03 -12.65
C ALA A 136 4.58 -1.40 -13.30
N THR A 137 4.21 -2.48 -12.60
CA THR A 137 4.27 -3.85 -13.12
C THR A 137 3.36 -4.03 -14.33
N LEU A 138 2.13 -3.50 -14.26
CA LEU A 138 1.16 -3.63 -15.35
C LEU A 138 1.41 -2.66 -16.51
N GLY A 139 2.28 -1.67 -16.32
CA GLY A 139 2.52 -0.58 -17.28
C GLY A 139 1.30 0.32 -17.45
N ILE A 140 0.45 0.42 -16.43
CA ILE A 140 -0.70 1.32 -16.44
C ILE A 140 -0.17 2.75 -16.26
N GLN A 141 -0.49 3.66 -17.17
CA GLN A 141 -0.23 5.08 -16.94
C GLN A 141 -1.31 5.65 -16.02
N ARG A 142 -0.87 6.44 -15.04
CA ARG A 142 -1.72 7.21 -14.13
C ARG A 142 -2.48 8.32 -14.86
#